data_AF-F7K054-F1
#
_entry.id   AF-F7K054-F1
#
_cell.length_a   1.000
_cell.length_b   1.000
_cell.length_c   1.000
_cell.angle_alpha   90.00
_cell.angle_beta   90.00
_cell.angle_gamma   90.00
#
_symmetry.space_group_name_H-M   'P 1'
#
loop_
_entity.id
_entity.type
_entity.pdbx_description
1 polymer ?
#
loop_
_entity_poly.entity_id
_entity_poly.type
_entity_poly.pdbx_seq_one_letter_code
_entity_poly.pdbx_strand_id
1 'polypeptide(L)'
;MRFNWDEFKNKDNKIAVHCKTEEEAIDFCKRMHEHGMKWCTGKSYMEKTNYEEYKGETCYIRFGMFSSYRYYNSEGYEILEWSDYMQKEFTKSDLKSGMVVEYNDNYFGKRLVIGGFLIGEDGYSDLGDYNENLKNVASGLEIVRVYKIKCMEKISSIMHDDNLELIWERKKLKKMTVEEMREKLEELIGEEIEIV
;
A
#
# COMPACT_ATOMS: atom_id res chain seq x y z
N MET A 1 -10.13 -2.15 2.32
CA MET A 1 -10.65 -3.27 3.16
C MET A 1 -9.46 -4.14 3.60
N ARG A 2 -9.56 -5.01 4.62
CA ARG A 2 -8.47 -5.95 4.97
C ARG A 2 -8.83 -7.32 4.40
N PHE A 3 -7.89 -8.00 3.76
CA PHE A 3 -8.09 -9.35 3.21
C PHE A 3 -8.15 -10.40 4.34
N ASN A 4 -9.14 -11.29 4.28
CA ASN A 4 -9.34 -12.34 5.27
C ASN A 4 -8.54 -13.60 4.89
N TRP A 5 -7.33 -13.71 5.41
CA TRP A 5 -6.42 -14.83 5.11
C TRP A 5 -6.90 -16.17 5.66
N ASP A 6 -7.58 -16.19 6.81
CA ASP A 6 -8.07 -17.43 7.41
C ASP A 6 -9.19 -18.04 6.57
N GLU A 7 -10.07 -17.19 6.06
CA GLU A 7 -11.14 -17.58 5.14
C GLU A 7 -10.58 -18.05 3.79
N PHE A 8 -9.60 -17.34 3.23
CA PHE A 8 -8.94 -17.77 1.99
C PHE A 8 -8.20 -19.11 2.15
N LYS A 9 -7.54 -19.35 3.29
CA LYS A 9 -6.79 -20.59 3.57
C LYS A 9 -7.68 -21.78 3.89
N ASN A 10 -8.94 -21.54 4.27
CA ASN A 10 -9.88 -22.62 4.57
C ASN A 10 -10.07 -23.51 3.33
N LYS A 11 -9.83 -24.81 3.49
CA LYS A 11 -9.94 -25.81 2.42
C LYS A 11 -11.37 -26.01 1.90
N ASP A 12 -12.36 -25.69 2.72
CA ASP A 12 -13.78 -25.88 2.41
C ASP A 12 -14.34 -24.68 1.64
N ASN A 13 -13.60 -23.57 1.59
CA ASN A 13 -13.97 -22.37 0.86
C ASN A 13 -13.48 -22.42 -0.58
N LYS A 14 -14.36 -22.10 -1.52
CA LYS A 14 -14.03 -21.96 -2.95
C LYS A 14 -13.78 -20.49 -3.28
N ILE A 15 -12.63 -19.97 -2.87
CA ILE A 15 -12.24 -18.58 -3.14
C ILE A 15 -11.10 -18.56 -4.18
N ALA A 16 -11.26 -17.71 -5.19
CA ALA A 16 -10.23 -17.37 -6.15
C ALA A 16 -9.96 -15.86 -6.10
N VAL A 17 -8.69 -15.47 -6.10
CA VAL A 17 -8.29 -14.06 -6.09
C VAL A 17 -7.83 -13.67 -7.48
N HIS A 18 -8.54 -12.74 -8.10
CA HIS A 18 -8.29 -12.24 -9.42
C HIS A 18 -7.29 -11.08 -9.40
N CYS A 19 -6.31 -11.12 -10.30
CA CYS A 19 -5.31 -10.07 -10.50
C CYS A 19 -5.37 -9.58 -11.95
N LYS A 20 -5.75 -8.32 -12.15
CA LYS A 20 -5.93 -7.67 -13.46
C LYS A 20 -4.61 -7.22 -14.08
N THR A 21 -3.59 -7.05 -13.26
CA THR A 21 -2.28 -6.54 -13.63
C THR A 21 -1.16 -7.42 -13.09
N GLU A 22 0.02 -7.33 -13.72
CA GLU A 22 1.21 -8.04 -13.23
C GLU A 22 1.63 -7.51 -11.84
N GLU A 23 1.45 -6.21 -11.57
CA GLU A 23 1.68 -5.61 -10.25
C GLU A 23 0.82 -6.25 -9.16
N GLU A 24 -0.48 -6.44 -9.43
CA GLU A 24 -1.40 -7.12 -8.51
C GLU A 24 -0.96 -8.57 -8.27
N ALA A 25 -0.58 -9.30 -9.33
CA ALA A 25 -0.11 -10.67 -9.23
C ALA A 25 1.19 -10.78 -8.41
N ILE A 26 2.15 -9.88 -8.63
CA ILE A 26 3.40 -9.82 -7.86
C ILE A 26 3.11 -9.58 -6.39
N ASP A 27 2.27 -8.58 -6.07
CA ASP A 27 1.91 -8.27 -4.68
C ASP A 27 1.17 -9.44 -4.03
N PHE A 28 0.15 -10.01 -4.68
CA PHE A 28 -0.60 -11.12 -4.11
C PHE A 28 0.26 -12.38 -3.89
N CYS A 29 1.10 -12.74 -4.87
CA CYS A 29 2.06 -13.85 -4.74
C CYS A 29 3.04 -13.64 -3.57
N LYS A 30 3.55 -12.41 -3.41
CA LYS A 30 4.38 -12.04 -2.25
C LYS A 30 3.60 -12.21 -0.94
N ARG A 31 2.36 -11.74 -0.86
CA ARG A 31 1.52 -11.92 0.34
C ARG A 31 1.25 -13.39 0.64
N MET A 32 0.96 -14.22 -0.35
CA MET A 32 0.80 -15.67 -0.17
C MET A 32 2.08 -16.29 0.40
N HIS A 33 3.26 -15.87 -0.08
CA HIS A 33 4.55 -16.32 0.45
C HIS A 33 4.77 -15.91 1.91
N GLU A 34 4.52 -14.64 2.25
CA GLU A 34 4.57 -14.12 3.64
C GLU A 34 3.67 -14.92 4.58
N HIS A 35 2.55 -15.45 4.07
CA HIS A 35 1.60 -16.29 4.79
C HIS A 35 1.96 -17.79 4.81
N GLY A 36 3.18 -18.15 4.39
CA GLY A 36 3.73 -19.51 4.43
C GLY A 36 3.26 -20.43 3.32
N MET A 37 2.59 -19.90 2.30
CA MET A 37 2.03 -20.69 1.21
C MET A 37 3.09 -20.91 0.11
N LYS A 38 2.90 -21.96 -0.70
CA LYS A 38 3.76 -22.30 -1.84
C LYS A 38 2.92 -22.75 -3.02
N TRP A 39 3.51 -22.76 -4.22
CA TRP A 39 2.93 -23.44 -5.37
C TRP A 39 2.74 -24.93 -5.07
N CYS A 40 1.79 -25.60 -5.74
CA CYS A 40 1.55 -27.04 -5.58
C CYS A 40 2.79 -27.91 -5.91
N THR A 41 3.73 -27.35 -6.68
CA THR A 41 5.04 -27.93 -7.00
C THR A 41 6.06 -27.85 -5.86
N GLY A 42 5.73 -27.14 -4.77
CA GLY A 42 6.64 -26.85 -3.66
C GLY A 42 7.56 -25.64 -3.88
N LYS A 43 7.52 -25.01 -5.06
CA LYS A 43 8.32 -23.81 -5.38
C LYS A 43 7.81 -22.55 -4.70
N SER A 44 8.70 -21.57 -4.54
CA SER A 44 8.35 -20.27 -3.97
C SER A 44 7.54 -19.42 -4.95
N TYR A 45 6.57 -18.66 -4.44
CA TYR A 45 5.87 -17.64 -5.22
C TYR A 45 6.78 -16.51 -5.69
N MET A 46 7.93 -16.31 -5.04
CA MET A 46 8.91 -15.28 -5.40
C MET A 46 9.69 -15.61 -6.69
N GLU A 47 9.65 -16.86 -7.17
CA GLU A 47 10.36 -17.26 -8.40
C GLU A 47 9.58 -16.88 -9.67
N LYS A 48 8.25 -17.10 -9.67
CA LYS A 48 7.37 -16.86 -10.82
C LYS A 48 5.92 -16.73 -10.35
N THR A 49 5.22 -15.70 -10.83
CA THR A 49 3.79 -15.46 -10.57
C THR A 49 2.86 -16.25 -11.49
N ASN A 50 3.37 -16.70 -12.63
CA ASN A 50 2.60 -17.31 -13.73
C ASN A 50 1.49 -16.41 -14.31
N TYR A 51 1.57 -15.10 -14.08
CA TYR A 51 0.62 -14.12 -14.61
C TYR A 51 0.56 -14.14 -16.15
N GLU A 52 1.68 -14.31 -16.84
CA GLU A 52 1.73 -14.27 -18.32
C GLU A 52 0.87 -15.34 -19.03
N GLU A 53 0.47 -16.41 -18.35
CA GLU A 53 -0.34 -17.49 -18.94
C GLU A 53 -1.78 -17.04 -19.26
N TYR A 54 -2.38 -16.21 -18.40
CA TYR A 54 -3.76 -15.71 -18.56
C TYR A 54 -3.86 -14.17 -18.49
N LYS A 55 -2.76 -13.48 -18.17
CA LYS A 55 -2.65 -12.02 -18.03
C LYS A 55 -3.75 -11.48 -17.12
N GLY A 56 -4.48 -10.46 -17.56
CA GLY A 56 -5.54 -9.83 -16.79
C GLY A 56 -6.79 -10.69 -16.55
N GLU A 57 -6.79 -11.98 -16.93
CA GLU A 57 -7.78 -12.97 -16.47
C GLU A 57 -7.18 -13.91 -15.40
N THR A 58 -5.97 -13.68 -14.88
CA THR A 58 -5.32 -14.63 -13.96
C THR A 58 -5.94 -14.61 -12.57
N CYS A 59 -6.32 -15.78 -12.08
CA CYS A 59 -6.83 -16.00 -10.74
C CYS A 59 -5.96 -17.01 -9.98
N TYR A 60 -5.79 -16.78 -8.69
CA TYR A 60 -4.97 -17.59 -7.78
C TYR A 60 -5.84 -18.20 -6.66
N ILE A 61 -5.57 -19.44 -6.30
CA ILE A 61 -6.29 -20.13 -5.21
C ILE A 61 -5.34 -20.66 -4.14
N ARG A 62 -5.90 -20.96 -2.96
CA ARG A 62 -5.14 -21.40 -1.78
C ARG A 62 -4.33 -22.69 -1.93
N PHE A 63 -4.58 -23.48 -2.97
CA PHE A 63 -3.89 -24.74 -3.23
C PHE A 63 -2.57 -24.56 -4.00
N GLY A 64 -2.13 -23.32 -4.20
CA GLY A 64 -0.95 -23.04 -5.02
C GLY A 64 -1.19 -23.42 -6.46
N MET A 65 -2.35 -23.02 -6.97
CA MET A 65 -2.76 -23.17 -8.35
C MET A 65 -3.26 -21.83 -8.87
N PHE A 66 -3.20 -21.67 -10.19
CA PHE A 66 -3.70 -20.51 -10.89
C PHE A 66 -4.42 -20.97 -12.16
N SER A 67 -5.40 -20.20 -12.61
CA SER A 67 -6.14 -20.46 -13.84
C SER A 67 -6.83 -19.17 -14.30
N SER A 68 -7.52 -19.22 -15.44
CA SER A 68 -8.33 -18.11 -15.92
C SER A 68 -9.52 -17.83 -15.00
N TYR A 69 -9.94 -16.57 -14.95
CA TYR A 69 -11.17 -16.08 -14.31
C TYR A 69 -12.37 -16.90 -14.75
N ARG A 70 -12.49 -17.16 -16.06
CA ARG A 70 -13.61 -17.90 -16.65
C ARG A 70 -13.74 -19.31 -16.07
N TYR A 71 -12.62 -19.99 -15.91
CA TYR A 71 -12.59 -21.33 -15.33
C TYR A 71 -13.14 -21.33 -13.90
N TYR A 72 -12.56 -20.52 -13.00
CA TYR A 72 -13.01 -20.50 -11.61
C TYR A 72 -14.44 -19.99 -11.45
N ASN A 73 -14.85 -19.02 -12.26
CA ASN A 73 -16.23 -18.54 -12.28
C ASN A 73 -17.20 -19.68 -12.67
N SER A 74 -16.85 -20.49 -13.67
CA SER A 74 -17.67 -21.64 -14.09
C SER A 74 -17.71 -22.77 -13.05
N GLU A 75 -16.65 -22.92 -12.27
CA GLU A 75 -16.53 -23.93 -11.19
C GLU A 75 -17.20 -23.48 -9.86
N GLY A 76 -17.85 -22.32 -9.88
CA GLY A 76 -18.59 -21.76 -8.75
C GLY A 76 -17.69 -21.23 -7.62
N TYR A 77 -16.50 -20.75 -7.95
CA TYR A 77 -15.67 -20.02 -6.99
C TYR A 77 -16.21 -18.62 -6.77
N GLU A 78 -16.15 -18.15 -5.53
CA GLU A 78 -16.24 -16.74 -5.22
C GLU A 78 -14.96 -16.05 -5.68
N ILE A 79 -15.09 -15.08 -6.58
CA ILE A 79 -13.96 -14.35 -7.12
C ILE A 79 -13.83 -13.01 -6.41
N LEU A 80 -12.71 -12.85 -5.71
CA LEU A 80 -12.32 -11.61 -5.04
C LEU A 80 -11.33 -10.85 -5.90
N GLU A 81 -11.53 -9.56 -6.07
CA GLU A 81 -10.63 -8.71 -6.85
C GLU A 81 -9.48 -8.23 -5.97
N TRP A 82 -8.23 -8.57 -6.30
CA TRP A 82 -7.09 -8.19 -5.45
C TRP A 82 -6.95 -6.68 -5.29
N SER A 83 -7.36 -5.91 -6.30
CA SER A 83 -7.40 -4.44 -6.25
C SER A 83 -8.15 -3.88 -5.04
N ASP A 84 -9.15 -4.60 -4.52
CA ASP A 84 -9.99 -4.13 -3.40
C ASP A 84 -9.28 -4.27 -2.04
N TYR A 85 -8.21 -5.07 -2.02
CA TYR A 85 -7.41 -5.41 -0.83
C TYR A 85 -5.97 -4.92 -0.91
N MET A 86 -5.47 -4.69 -2.12
CA MET A 86 -4.16 -4.09 -2.36
C MET A 86 -4.19 -2.66 -1.84
N GLN A 87 -3.65 -2.46 -0.63
CA GLN A 87 -3.24 -1.12 -0.21
C GLN A 87 -2.00 -0.79 -1.03
N LYS A 88 -2.17 -0.15 -2.20
CA LYS A 88 -1.04 0.48 -2.87
C LYS A 88 -0.41 1.43 -1.85
N GLU A 89 0.82 1.14 -1.46
CA GLU A 89 1.61 2.10 -0.70
C GLU A 89 1.77 3.31 -1.61
N PHE A 90 1.35 4.48 -1.14
CA PHE A 90 1.49 5.70 -1.91
C PHE A 90 2.97 6.07 -1.91
N THR A 91 3.59 6.04 -3.09
CA THR A 91 5.01 6.33 -3.26
C THR A 91 5.23 7.67 -3.95
N LYS A 92 6.51 8.05 -4.10
CA LYS A 92 6.89 9.22 -4.90
C LYS A 92 6.37 9.15 -6.32
N SER A 93 6.40 7.97 -6.95
CA SER A 93 5.86 7.80 -8.31
C SER A 93 4.36 8.06 -8.45
N ASP A 94 3.60 8.02 -7.34
CA ASP A 94 2.17 8.33 -7.36
C ASP A 94 1.87 9.84 -7.36
N LEU A 95 2.86 10.69 -7.03
CA LEU A 95 2.71 12.14 -7.09
C LEU A 95 2.58 12.61 -8.53
N LYS A 96 1.55 13.42 -8.80
CA LYS A 96 1.27 13.99 -10.12
C LYS A 96 1.07 15.50 -10.02
N SER A 97 1.40 16.20 -11.10
CA SER A 97 1.13 17.64 -11.21
C SER A 97 -0.33 17.94 -10.86
N GLY A 98 -0.53 18.98 -10.03
CA GLY A 98 -1.85 19.36 -9.52
C GLY A 98 -2.26 18.69 -8.20
N MET A 99 -1.46 17.76 -7.68
CA MET A 99 -1.60 17.32 -6.28
C MET A 99 -0.98 18.35 -5.33
N VAL A 100 -1.44 18.37 -4.09
CA VAL A 100 -0.87 19.20 -3.02
C VAL A 100 -0.32 18.29 -1.93
N VAL A 101 0.87 18.59 -1.40
CA VAL A 101 1.52 17.83 -0.35
C VAL A 101 1.71 18.66 0.90
N GLU A 102 1.78 18.00 2.05
CA GLU A 102 2.05 18.62 3.35
C GLU A 102 3.16 17.83 4.04
N TYR A 103 4.08 18.56 4.68
CA TYR A 103 5.20 17.99 5.40
C TYR A 103 4.85 17.64 6.85
N ASN A 104 5.72 16.88 7.51
CA ASN A 104 5.73 16.67 8.95
C ASN A 104 6.04 17.95 9.76
N ASP A 105 6.39 19.04 9.09
CA ASP A 105 6.67 20.35 9.66
C ASP A 105 5.74 21.40 9.03
N ASN A 106 5.07 22.16 9.89
CA ASN A 106 4.11 23.19 9.48
C ASN A 106 4.77 24.50 9.04
N TYR A 107 6.08 24.70 9.29
CA TYR A 107 6.80 25.92 8.93
C TYR A 107 6.74 26.22 7.42
N PHE A 108 6.86 25.18 6.60
CA PHE A 108 6.97 25.27 5.15
C PHE A 108 5.62 25.33 4.41
N GLY A 109 4.51 25.20 5.13
CA GLY A 109 3.17 25.12 4.55
C GLY A 109 2.97 23.95 3.59
N LYS A 110 1.85 23.98 2.84
CA LYS A 110 1.56 23.00 1.79
C LYS A 110 2.29 23.37 0.48
N ARG A 111 2.57 22.36 -0.35
CA ARG A 111 3.26 22.51 -1.64
C ARG A 111 2.44 21.94 -2.78
N LEU A 112 2.38 22.65 -3.90
CA LEU A 112 1.80 22.17 -5.15
C LEU A 112 2.83 21.35 -5.92
N VAL A 113 2.46 20.15 -6.35
CA VAL A 113 3.27 19.33 -7.25
C VAL A 113 3.17 19.89 -8.66
N ILE A 114 4.30 20.24 -9.27
CA ILE A 114 4.39 20.66 -10.68
C ILE A 114 5.61 20.00 -11.32
N GLY A 115 5.36 19.04 -12.20
CA GLY A 115 6.42 18.24 -12.82
C GLY A 115 7.24 17.51 -11.76
N GLY A 116 8.55 17.72 -11.76
CA GLY A 116 9.48 17.19 -10.75
C GLY A 116 9.67 18.07 -9.52
N PHE A 117 8.80 19.05 -9.27
CA PHE A 117 9.02 20.04 -8.21
C PHE A 117 7.83 20.16 -7.25
N LEU A 118 8.14 20.54 -6.01
CA LEU A 118 7.18 20.93 -4.96
C LEU A 118 7.26 22.45 -4.77
N ILE A 119 6.21 23.17 -5.14
CA ILE A 119 6.17 24.64 -5.17
C ILE A 119 5.34 25.18 -3.99
N GLY A 120 5.88 26.13 -3.24
CA GLY A 120 5.17 26.86 -2.18
C GLY A 120 5.45 28.36 -2.25
N GLU A 121 4.83 29.14 -1.36
CA GLU A 121 4.97 30.60 -1.34
C GLU A 121 6.39 31.08 -1.02
N ASP A 122 7.13 30.29 -0.25
CA ASP A 122 8.50 30.53 0.21
C ASP A 122 9.58 29.91 -0.71
N GLY A 123 9.19 29.24 -1.80
CA GLY A 123 10.14 28.68 -2.77
C GLY A 123 9.76 27.29 -3.29
N TYR A 124 10.76 26.51 -3.67
CA TYR A 124 10.57 25.18 -4.25
C TYR A 124 11.49 24.11 -3.64
N SER A 125 11.13 22.84 -3.84
CA SER A 125 11.98 21.68 -3.58
C SER A 125 11.97 20.73 -4.78
N ASP A 126 13.08 20.05 -5.02
CA ASP A 126 13.19 19.03 -6.08
C ASP A 126 12.64 17.69 -5.57
N LEU A 127 11.74 17.05 -6.32
CA LEU A 127 11.26 15.70 -5.99
C LEU A 127 12.35 14.65 -6.12
N GLY A 128 13.43 14.93 -6.88
CA GLY A 128 14.64 14.13 -6.94
C GLY A 128 15.32 13.95 -5.58
N ASP A 129 15.16 14.90 -4.66
CA ASP A 129 15.69 14.82 -3.30
C ASP A 129 14.86 13.93 -2.37
N TYR A 130 13.75 13.34 -2.87
CA TYR A 130 12.89 12.45 -2.10
C TYR A 130 13.06 11.00 -2.57
N ASN A 131 13.05 10.06 -1.62
CA ASN A 131 12.98 8.64 -1.93
C ASN A 131 11.53 8.21 -2.23
N GLU A 132 11.35 6.95 -2.67
CA GLU A 132 10.01 6.41 -2.97
C GLU A 132 9.08 6.39 -1.76
N ASN A 133 9.61 6.39 -0.54
CA ASN A 133 8.84 6.47 0.70
C ASN A 133 8.49 7.92 1.10
N LEU A 134 8.63 8.87 0.18
CA LEU A 134 8.31 10.28 0.35
C LEU A 134 9.08 10.97 1.49
N LYS A 135 10.31 10.53 1.75
CA LYS A 135 11.22 11.18 2.70
C LYS A 135 12.33 11.88 1.94
N ASN A 136 12.64 13.11 2.34
CA ASN A 136 13.78 13.81 1.81
C ASN A 136 15.07 13.09 2.25
N VAL A 137 16.06 12.99 1.35
CA VAL A 137 17.29 12.23 1.62
C VAL A 137 18.34 13.03 2.38
N ALA A 138 18.26 14.36 2.35
CA ALA A 138 19.23 15.27 2.96
C ALA A 138 18.70 16.02 4.19
N SER A 139 17.38 16.09 4.36
CA SER A 139 16.72 16.78 5.47
C SER A 139 15.79 15.84 6.24
N GLY A 140 15.31 16.30 7.41
CA GLY A 140 14.32 15.58 8.22
C GLY A 140 12.87 15.72 7.71
N LEU A 141 12.66 16.27 6.51
CA LEU A 141 11.33 16.49 5.95
C LEU A 141 10.76 15.19 5.37
N GLU A 142 9.51 14.93 5.73
CA GLU A 142 8.71 13.82 5.20
C GLU A 142 7.39 14.38 4.69
N ILE A 143 6.96 13.97 3.50
CA ILE A 143 5.58 14.22 3.09
C ILE A 143 4.69 13.29 3.91
N VAL A 144 3.73 13.86 4.62
CA VAL A 144 2.83 13.15 5.52
C VAL A 144 1.40 13.13 5.03
N ARG A 145 1.01 14.07 4.15
CA ARG A 145 -0.31 14.07 3.53
C ARG A 145 -0.21 14.47 2.07
N VAL A 146 -1.09 13.89 1.26
CA VAL A 146 -1.28 14.26 -0.14
C VAL A 146 -2.76 14.51 -0.36
N TYR A 147 -3.05 15.57 -1.10
CA TYR A 147 -4.37 16.07 -1.38
C TYR A 147 -4.60 16.21 -2.89
N LYS A 148 -5.86 16.06 -3.28
CA LYS A 148 -6.38 16.49 -4.58
C LYS A 148 -7.04 17.85 -4.41
N ILE A 149 -6.88 18.73 -5.40
CA ILE A 149 -7.63 19.98 -5.47
C ILE A 149 -9.06 19.66 -5.93
N LYS A 150 -10.06 19.95 -5.10
CA LYS A 150 -11.48 19.73 -5.42
C LYS A 150 -12.16 20.98 -5.99
N CYS A 151 -11.70 22.17 -5.59
CA CYS A 151 -12.24 23.45 -6.05
C CYS A 151 -11.11 24.32 -6.63
N MET A 152 -11.26 24.74 -7.89
CA MET A 152 -10.32 25.65 -8.53
C MET A 152 -10.59 27.08 -8.04
N GLU A 153 -9.58 27.68 -7.44
CA GLU A 153 -9.60 29.05 -6.91
C GLU A 153 -8.33 29.79 -7.35
N LYS A 154 -8.18 31.03 -6.89
CA LYS A 154 -6.93 31.79 -7.06
C LYS A 154 -5.74 30.99 -6.50
N ILE A 155 -4.57 31.12 -7.14
CA ILE A 155 -3.34 30.44 -6.70
C ILE A 155 -3.04 30.70 -5.21
N SER A 156 -3.28 31.92 -4.74
CA SER A 156 -3.07 32.31 -3.33
C SER A 156 -3.96 31.58 -2.32
N SER A 157 -5.03 30.92 -2.77
CA SER A 157 -5.98 30.21 -1.90
C SER A 157 -6.21 28.76 -2.31
N ILE A 158 -5.62 28.30 -3.41
CA ILE A 158 -5.87 26.96 -3.97
C ILE A 158 -5.42 25.83 -3.03
N MET A 159 -4.47 26.12 -2.13
CA MET A 159 -3.95 25.17 -1.14
C MET A 159 -4.62 25.29 0.26
N HIS A 160 -5.69 26.09 0.39
CA HIS A 160 -6.49 26.13 1.61
C HIS A 160 -7.29 24.84 1.79
N ASP A 161 -7.51 24.41 3.03
CA ASP A 161 -8.15 23.12 3.35
C ASP A 161 -9.55 22.96 2.74
N ASP A 162 -10.31 24.05 2.67
CA ASP A 162 -11.65 24.08 2.05
C ASP A 162 -11.63 23.75 0.55
N ASN A 163 -10.47 23.88 -0.11
CA ASN A 163 -10.26 23.57 -1.54
C ASN A 163 -9.59 22.21 -1.78
N LEU A 164 -9.28 21.46 -0.72
CA LEU A 164 -8.55 20.20 -0.78
C LEU A 164 -9.40 19.01 -0.35
N GLU A 165 -9.06 17.85 -0.90
CA GLU A 165 -9.57 16.53 -0.55
C GLU A 165 -8.38 15.63 -0.22
N LEU A 166 -8.34 15.06 0.99
CA LEU A 166 -7.26 14.17 1.43
C LEU A 166 -7.32 12.85 0.65
N ILE A 167 -6.24 12.50 -0.04
CA ILE A 167 -6.13 11.25 -0.81
C ILE A 167 -5.17 10.25 -0.17
N TRP A 168 -4.21 10.72 0.62
CA TRP A 168 -3.30 9.87 1.36
C TRP A 168 -2.79 10.56 2.62
N GLU A 169 -2.66 9.79 3.70
CA GLU A 169 -2.01 10.21 4.94
C GLU A 169 -1.04 9.12 5.40
N ARG A 170 0.17 9.54 5.76
CA ARG A 170 1.21 8.67 6.30
C ARG A 170 0.72 8.07 7.61
N LYS A 171 0.71 6.74 7.67
CA LYS A 171 0.44 6.02 8.93
C LYS A 171 1.50 6.41 9.95
N LYS A 172 1.08 7.09 11.01
CA LYS A 172 1.95 7.42 12.14
C LYS A 172 2.31 6.12 12.86
N LEU A 173 3.57 5.68 12.72
CA LEU A 173 4.06 4.59 13.54
C LEU A 173 4.05 5.02 15.00
N LYS A 174 3.38 4.26 15.85
CA LYS A 174 3.42 4.49 17.29
C LYS A 174 4.83 4.13 17.75
N LYS A 175 5.61 5.15 18.12
CA LYS A 175 6.85 4.92 18.86
C LYS A 175 6.44 4.42 20.23
N MET A 176 6.95 3.26 20.60
CA MET A 176 6.83 2.70 21.94
C MET A 176 8.23 2.33 22.39
N THR A 177 8.48 2.47 23.68
CA THR A 177 9.71 2.00 24.31
C THR A 177 9.72 0.47 24.35
N VAL A 178 10.91 -0.10 24.58
CA VAL A 178 11.10 -1.55 24.68
C VAL A 178 10.29 -2.09 25.87
N GLU A 179 10.22 -1.32 26.95
CA GLU A 179 9.46 -1.56 28.16
C GLU A 179 7.95 -1.54 27.92
N GLU A 180 7.44 -0.53 27.20
CA GLU A 180 6.02 -0.48 26.83
C GLU A 180 5.61 -1.63 25.88
N MET A 181 6.54 -2.12 25.04
CA MET A 181 6.28 -3.32 24.23
C MET A 181 6.26 -4.58 25.08
N ARG A 182 7.17 -4.70 26.05
CA ARG A 182 7.23 -5.79 27.02
C ARG A 182 5.94 -5.88 27.81
N GLU A 183 5.52 -4.80 28.47
CA GLU A 183 4.30 -4.78 29.31
C GLU A 183 3.06 -5.26 28.55
N LYS A 184 2.87 -4.80 27.30
CA LYS A 184 1.74 -5.25 26.48
C LYS A 184 1.85 -6.72 26.07
N LEU A 185 3.06 -7.20 25.83
CA LEU A 185 3.26 -8.59 25.47
C LEU A 185 3.02 -9.49 26.68
N GLU A 186 3.48 -9.10 27.86
CA GLU A 186 3.20 -9.75 29.16
C GLU A 186 1.69 -9.80 29.44
N GLU A 187 0.97 -8.70 29.20
CA GLU A 187 -0.50 -8.66 29.34
C GLU A 187 -1.20 -9.64 28.37
N LEU A 188 -0.69 -9.77 27.15
CA LEU A 188 -1.24 -10.67 26.12
C LEU A 188 -0.95 -12.15 26.40
N ILE A 189 0.24 -12.48 26.89
CA ILE A 189 0.67 -13.88 27.09
C ILE A 189 0.46 -14.38 28.53
N GLY A 190 0.34 -13.47 29.50
CA GLY A 190 0.17 -13.79 30.93
C GLY A 190 1.46 -14.25 31.63
N GLU A 191 2.63 -14.02 31.03
CA GLU A 191 3.94 -14.43 31.53
C GLU A 191 4.88 -13.22 31.57
N GLU A 192 5.82 -13.20 32.52
CA GLU A 192 6.84 -12.15 32.64
C GLU A 192 7.99 -12.40 31.67
N ILE A 193 8.45 -11.35 30.98
CA ILE A 193 9.48 -11.40 29.95
C ILE A 193 10.77 -10.81 30.49
N GLU A 194 11.89 -11.51 30.39
CA GLU A 194 13.20 -10.93 30.66
C GLU A 194 13.83 -10.44 29.34
N ILE A 195 14.26 -9.18 29.30
CA ILE A 195 14.94 -8.59 28.14
C ILE A 195 16.44 -8.71 28.38
N VAL A 196 17.14 -9.48 27.52
CA VAL A 196 18.58 -9.79 27.63
C VAL A 196 19.36 -9.18 26.47
#